data_AF-A0A7C8GTX4-F1
#
_entry.id   AF-A0A7C8GTX4-F1
#
_cell.length_a   1.000
_cell.length_b   1.000
_cell.length_c   1.000
_cell.angle_alpha   90.00
_cell.angle_beta   90.00
_cell.angle_gamma   90.00
#
_symmetry.space_group_name_H-M   'P 1'
#
loop_
_entity.id
_entity.type
_entity.pdbx_description
1 polymer ?
#
loop_
_entity_poly.entity_id
_entity_poly.type
_entity_poly.pdbx_seq_one_letter_code
_entity_poly.pdbx_strand_id
1 'polypeptide(L)'
;MITWLSFVLLSLAAFRLTRLIVYDKITGFLRAPFFEREEKIFPDGTVEEVISYKGTGLRRWIGELLSCHWCVGIWVSILLFIGLHFFSTVFLPIIIILAVAAVAAIIEVIVSYFI
;
A
#
# COMPACT_ATOMS: atom_id res chain seq x y z
N MET A 1 26.33 -4.31 -0.93
CA MET A 1 25.96 -5.47 -1.77
C MET A 1 24.62 -6.00 -1.29
N ILE A 2 23.65 -6.19 -2.18
CA ILE A 2 22.34 -6.77 -1.81
C ILE A 2 22.54 -8.27 -1.71
N THR A 3 22.28 -8.84 -0.54
CA THR A 3 22.26 -10.29 -0.37
C THR A 3 20.89 -10.84 -0.76
N TRP A 4 20.81 -12.14 -1.05
CA TRP A 4 19.53 -12.82 -1.30
C TRP A 4 18.53 -12.62 -0.14
N LEU A 5 19.03 -12.62 1.10
CA LEU A 5 18.21 -12.33 2.28
C LEU A 5 17.66 -10.90 2.26
N SER A 6 18.52 -9.90 1.96
CA SER A 6 18.10 -8.51 1.87
C SER A 6 17.05 -8.30 0.78
N PHE A 7 17.17 -8.98 -0.36
CA PHE A 7 16.16 -8.94 -1.42
C PHE A 7 14.82 -9.47 -0.94
N VAL A 8 14.79 -10.65 -0.30
CA VAL A 8 13.54 -11.24 0.24
C VAL A 8 12.90 -10.33 1.29
N LEU A 9 13.69 -9.78 2.22
CA LEU A 9 13.19 -8.84 3.22
C LEU A 9 12.62 -7.57 2.59
N LEU A 10 13.30 -7.02 1.58
CA LEU A 10 12.83 -5.85 0.84
C LEU A 10 11.51 -6.14 0.11
N SER A 11 11.38 -7.31 -0.53
CA SER A 11 10.16 -7.74 -1.22
C SER A 11 8.98 -7.89 -0.24
N LEU A 12 9.20 -8.55 0.90
CA LEU A 12 8.18 -8.71 1.95
C LEU A 12 7.78 -7.36 2.56
N ALA A 13 8.75 -6.50 2.84
CA ALA A 13 8.51 -5.17 3.37
C ALA A 13 7.72 -4.29 2.40
N ALA A 14 8.09 -4.32 1.10
CA ALA A 14 7.37 -3.61 0.05
C ALA A 14 5.93 -4.11 -0.06
N PHE A 15 5.71 -5.43 -0.09
CA PHE A 15 4.38 -6.02 -0.10
C PHE A 15 3.52 -5.55 1.08
N ARG A 16 4.06 -5.60 2.31
CA ARG A 16 3.32 -5.18 3.50
C ARG A 16 3.03 -3.68 3.50
N LEU A 17 4.00 -2.85 3.11
CA LEU A 17 3.83 -1.41 3.11
C LEU A 17 2.85 -0.94 2.03
N THR A 18 2.89 -1.53 0.83
CA THR A 18 1.89 -1.27 -0.22
C THR A 18 0.50 -1.67 0.24
N ARG A 19 0.34 -2.83 0.89
CA ARG A 19 -0.95 -3.24 1.46
C ARG A 19 -1.44 -2.29 2.54
N LEU A 20 -0.53 -1.84 3.43
CA LEU A 20 -0.83 -0.86 4.46
C LEU A 20 -1.34 0.45 3.85
N ILE A 21 -0.71 0.97 2.80
CA ILE A 21 -1.10 2.24 2.17
C ILE A 21 -2.42 2.12 1.41
N VAL A 22 -2.60 1.05 0.64
CA VAL A 22 -3.72 0.93 -0.30
C VAL A 22 -4.99 0.42 0.37
N TYR A 23 -4.88 -0.51 1.32
CA TYR A 23 -6.04 -1.25 1.83
C TYR A 23 -6.32 -1.01 3.30
N ASP A 24 -5.31 -0.75 4.13
CA ASP A 24 -5.50 -0.68 5.58
C ASP A 24 -6.32 0.54 6.02
N LYS A 25 -7.27 0.33 6.94
CA LYS A 25 -8.10 1.41 7.50
C LYS A 25 -7.28 2.39 8.34
N ILE A 26 -6.19 1.93 8.95
CA ILE A 26 -5.32 2.76 9.79
C ILE A 26 -4.72 3.91 8.96
N THR A 27 -4.34 3.65 7.71
CA THR A 27 -3.86 4.68 6.77
C THR A 27 -4.99 5.37 6.01
N GLY A 28 -6.25 5.15 6.41
CA GLY A 28 -7.42 5.77 5.78
C GLY A 28 -7.36 7.30 5.79
N PHE A 29 -6.70 7.90 6.79
CA PHE A 29 -6.46 9.36 6.84
C PHE A 29 -5.59 9.85 5.67
N LEU A 30 -4.68 9.01 5.16
CA LEU A 30 -3.82 9.34 4.02
C LEU A 30 -4.63 9.32 2.71
N ARG A 31 -5.66 8.47 2.64
CA ARG A 31 -6.54 8.28 1.48
C ARG A 31 -7.72 9.27 1.45
N ALA A 32 -8.26 9.62 2.61
CA ALA A 32 -9.39 10.54 2.79
C ALA A 32 -9.28 11.89 2.03
N PRO A 33 -8.11 12.54 1.91
CA PRO A 33 -8.00 13.78 1.15
C PRO A 33 -8.03 13.59 -0.38
N PHE A 34 -7.83 12.37 -0.90
CA PHE A 34 -7.72 12.11 -2.34
C PHE A 34 -8.95 11.43 -2.94
N PHE A 35 -9.72 10.69 -2.14
CA PHE A 35 -10.94 10.03 -2.60
C PHE A 35 -12.19 10.81 -2.22
N GLU A 36 -13.13 10.88 -3.16
CA GLU A 36 -14.50 11.34 -2.98
C GLU A 36 -15.40 10.12 -3.14
N ARG A 37 -16.28 9.90 -2.16
CA ARG A 37 -17.33 8.89 -2.27
C ARG A 37 -18.54 9.59 -2.84
N GLU A 38 -18.80 9.40 -4.13
CA GLU A 38 -20.04 9.81 -4.76
C GLU A 38 -20.97 8.61 -4.80
N GLU A 39 -22.08 8.67 -4.06
CA GLU A 39 -23.18 7.73 -4.23
C GLU A 39 -23.90 8.09 -5.53
N LYS A 40 -23.65 7.34 -6.60
CA LYS A 40 -24.43 7.50 -7.83
C LYS A 40 -25.63 6.55 -7.74
N ILE A 41 -26.80 7.16 -7.63
CA ILE A 41 -28.08 6.47 -7.76
C ILE A 41 -28.30 6.25 -9.25
N PHE A 42 -28.21 4.99 -9.71
CA PHE A 42 -28.57 4.64 -11.07
C PHE A 42 -30.10 4.69 -11.24
N PRO A 43 -30.62 4.94 -12.45
CA PRO A 43 -32.06 4.97 -12.72
C PRO A 43 -32.80 3.66 -12.40
N ASP A 44 -32.08 2.55 -12.19
CA ASP A 44 -32.61 1.25 -11.75
C ASP A 44 -32.76 1.12 -10.22
N GLY A 45 -32.49 2.18 -9.45
CA GLY A 45 -32.63 2.18 -7.99
C GLY A 45 -31.47 1.52 -7.23
N THR A 46 -30.43 1.08 -7.92
CA THR A 46 -29.18 0.61 -7.31
C THR A 46 -28.31 1.80 -6.90
N VAL A 47 -27.87 1.79 -5.64
CA VAL A 47 -26.90 2.76 -5.11
C VAL A 47 -25.53 2.11 -5.22
N GLU A 48 -24.70 2.58 -6.15
CA GLU A 48 -23.29 2.20 -6.17
C GLU A 48 -22.45 3.37 -5.66
N GLU A 49 -21.58 3.10 -4.69
CA GLU A 49 -20.53 4.03 -4.30
C GLU A 49 -19.49 4.10 -5.43
N VAL A 50 -19.59 5.11 -6.29
CA VAL A 50 -18.57 5.38 -7.30
C VAL A 50 -17.49 6.24 -6.65
N ILE A 51 -16.31 5.64 -6.49
CA ILE A 51 -15.15 6.35 -5.94
C ILE A 51 -14.63 7.31 -7.02
N SER A 52 -14.86 8.61 -6.84
CA SER A 52 -14.30 9.68 -7.68
C SER A 52 -13.08 10.34 -7.01
N TYR A 53 -12.27 11.07 -7.78
CA TYR A 53 -11.01 11.65 -7.30
C TYR A 53 -11.21 13.13 -6.92
N LYS A 54 -10.79 13.52 -5.70
CA LYS A 54 -10.93 14.91 -5.24
C LYS A 54 -9.94 15.87 -5.92
N GLY A 55 -10.46 16.99 -6.40
CA GLY A 55 -9.67 18.13 -6.88
C GLY A 55 -9.09 17.99 -8.29
N THR A 56 -8.15 18.88 -8.64
CA THR A 56 -7.52 18.95 -9.96
C THR A 56 -5.99 18.89 -9.86
N GLY A 57 -5.31 18.56 -10.97
CA GLY A 57 -3.85 18.52 -11.07
C GLY A 57 -3.21 17.46 -10.17
N LEU A 58 -2.25 17.88 -9.32
CA LEU A 58 -1.43 16.99 -8.48
C LEU A 58 -2.25 16.16 -7.49
N ARG A 59 -3.33 16.73 -6.93
CA ARG A 59 -4.20 16.02 -5.97
C ARG A 59 -4.92 14.85 -6.62
N ARG A 60 -5.40 15.03 -7.86
CA ARG A 60 -6.02 13.96 -8.64
C ARG A 60 -5.00 12.89 -9.05
N TRP A 61 -3.80 13.30 -9.48
CA TRP A 61 -2.73 12.38 -9.84
C TRP A 61 -2.29 11.47 -8.68
N ILE A 62 -2.18 12.02 -7.46
CA ILE A 62 -1.90 11.21 -6.25
C ILE A 62 -3.07 10.26 -5.95
N GLY A 63 -4.32 10.68 -6.15
CA GLY A 63 -5.49 9.82 -6.03
C GLY A 63 -5.49 8.64 -7.01
N GLU A 64 -5.12 8.89 -8.27
CA GLU A 64 -4.97 7.85 -9.31
C GLU A 64 -3.80 6.89 -9.01
N LEU A 65 -2.69 7.39 -8.43
CA LEU A 65 -1.62 6.53 -7.95
C LEU A 65 -2.07 5.63 -6.81
N LEU A 66 -2.77 6.18 -5.82
CA LEU A 66 -3.25 5.45 -4.64
C LEU A 66 -4.35 4.43 -4.97
N SER A 67 -5.09 4.60 -6.07
CA SER A 67 -6.08 3.61 -6.52
C SER A 67 -5.42 2.39 -7.18
N CYS A 68 -4.21 2.54 -7.73
CA CYS A 68 -3.48 1.45 -8.37
C CYS A 68 -2.41 0.85 -7.43
N HIS A 69 -2.71 -0.33 -6.88
CA HIS A 69 -1.78 -1.05 -6.00
C HIS A 69 -0.43 -1.39 -6.66
N TRP A 70 -0.39 -1.61 -7.97
CA TRP A 70 0.86 -1.82 -8.73
C TRP A 70 1.72 -0.57 -8.74
N CYS A 71 1.11 0.60 -9.00
CA CYS A 71 1.81 1.88 -9.01
C CYS A 71 2.40 2.19 -7.62
N VAL A 72 1.59 2.06 -6.56
CA VAL A 72 2.08 2.23 -5.18
C VAL A 72 3.20 1.25 -4.87
N GLY A 73 3.10 -0.01 -5.34
CA GLY A 73 4.14 -1.02 -5.19
C GLY A 73 5.50 -0.61 -5.74
N ILE A 74 5.53 -0.05 -6.94
CA ILE A 74 6.78 0.43 -7.57
C ILE A 74 7.38 1.58 -6.77
N TRP A 75 6.58 2.60 -6.41
CA TRP A 75 7.06 3.76 -5.64
C TRP A 75 7.56 3.37 -4.24
N VAL A 76 6.84 2.47 -3.56
CA VAL A 76 7.24 1.92 -2.26
C VAL A 76 8.56 1.16 -2.38
N SER A 77 8.72 0.33 -3.42
CA SER A 77 9.94 -0.45 -3.63
C SER A 77 11.15 0.45 -3.87
N ILE A 78 10.98 1.50 -4.70
CA ILE A 78 12.01 2.52 -4.95
C ILE A 78 12.38 3.22 -3.64
N LEU A 79 11.39 3.66 -2.86
CA LEU A 79 11.63 4.35 -1.58
C LEU A 79 12.39 3.49 -0.58
N LEU A 80 11.98 2.23 -0.40
CA LEU A 80 12.66 1.30 0.51
C LEU A 80 14.07 0.96 0.03
N PHE A 81 14.26 0.81 -1.28
CA PHE A 81 15.57 0.52 -1.86
C PHE A 81 16.55 1.69 -1.69
N ILE A 82 16.13 2.91 -2.07
CA ILE A 82 16.93 4.13 -1.91
C ILE A 82 17.23 4.37 -0.43
N GLY A 83 16.21 4.23 0.44
CA GLY A 83 16.36 4.38 1.88
C GLY A 83 17.36 3.40 2.48
N LEU A 84 17.30 2.12 2.09
CA LEU A 84 18.28 1.12 2.52
C LEU A 84 19.70 1.44 2.01
N HIS A 85 19.82 1.98 0.80
CA HIS A 85 21.13 2.27 0.20
C HIS A 85 21.82 3.49 0.84
N PHE A 86 21.09 4.61 1.01
CA PHE A 86 21.66 5.86 1.52
C PHE A 86 21.58 5.98 3.05
N PHE A 87 20.52 5.43 3.66
CA PHE A 87 20.21 5.55 5.10
C PHE A 87 20.00 4.18 5.74
N SER A 88 20.92 3.25 5.47
CA SER A 88 20.84 1.85 5.90
C SER A 88 20.52 1.69 7.39
N THR A 89 21.16 2.45 8.27
CA THR A 89 20.96 2.37 9.73
C THR A 89 19.51 2.60 10.16
N VAL A 90 18.76 3.43 9.43
CA VAL A 90 17.36 3.77 9.74
C VAL A 90 16.40 2.84 9.00
N PHE A 91 16.65 2.57 7.73
CA PHE A 91 15.73 1.77 6.91
C PHE A 91 15.78 0.27 7.20
N LEU A 92 16.92 -0.25 7.65
CA LEU A 92 17.08 -1.67 7.98
C LEU A 92 16.09 -2.15 9.05
N PRO A 93 15.95 -1.51 10.23
CA PRO A 93 14.96 -1.95 11.22
C PRO A 93 13.53 -1.80 10.71
N ILE A 94 13.23 -0.76 9.94
CA ILE A 94 11.90 -0.55 9.32
C ILE A 94 11.57 -1.72 8.37
N ILE A 95 12.51 -2.07 7.49
CA ILE A 95 12.35 -3.18 6.53
C ILE A 95 12.15 -4.50 7.26
N ILE A 96 12.93 -4.77 8.31
CA ILE A 96 12.78 -6.01 9.10
C ILE A 96 11.40 -6.08 9.75
N ILE A 97 10.95 -5.02 10.42
CA ILE A 97 9.64 -4.98 11.08
C ILE A 97 8.51 -5.22 10.06
N LEU A 98 8.57 -4.53 8.91
CA LEU A 98 7.57 -4.68 7.85
C LEU A 98 7.60 -6.09 7.25
N ALA A 99 8.77 -6.68 7.05
CA ALA A 99 8.92 -8.03 6.51
C ALA A 99 8.37 -9.09 7.48
N VAL A 100 8.65 -8.96 8.78
CA VAL A 100 8.08 -9.85 9.81
C VAL A 100 6.55 -9.74 9.84
N ALA A 101 6.01 -8.51 9.80
CA ALA A 101 4.57 -8.30 9.73
C ALA A 101 3.94 -8.86 8.44
N ALA A 102 4.68 -8.85 7.32
CA ALA A 102 4.26 -9.50 6.07
C ALA A 102 4.10 -11.00 6.25
N VAL A 103 5.11 -11.66 6.83
CA VAL A 103 5.11 -13.10 7.08
C VAL A 103 3.97 -13.48 8.01
N ALA A 104 3.78 -12.75 9.12
CA ALA A 104 2.67 -12.97 10.04
C ALA A 104 1.31 -12.88 9.33
N ALA A 105 1.11 -11.86 8.49
CA ALA A 105 -0.14 -11.71 7.73
C ALA A 105 -0.36 -12.82 6.70
N ILE A 106 0.70 -13.32 6.06
CA ILE A 106 0.60 -14.45 5.12
C ILE A 106 0.21 -15.72 5.88
N ILE A 107 0.84 -15.98 7.02
CA ILE A 107 0.50 -17.13 7.88
C ILE A 107 -0.96 -17.04 8.33
N GLU A 108 -1.41 -15.88 8.80
CA GLU A 108 -2.79 -15.65 9.23
C GLU A 108 -3.80 -15.97 8.12
N VAL A 109 -3.54 -15.51 6.89
CA VAL A 109 -4.41 -15.77 5.73
C VAL A 109 -4.43 -17.26 5.39
N ILE A 110 -3.29 -17.93 5.45
CA ILE A 110 -3.20 -19.38 5.21
C ILE A 110 -3.99 -20.14 6.29
N VAL A 111 -3.77 -19.84 7.56
CA VAL A 111 -4.47 -20.49 8.69
C VAL A 111 -5.99 -20.26 8.57
N SER A 112 -6.40 -19.03 8.29
CA SER A 112 -7.81 -18.66 8.11
C SER A 112 -8.47 -19.32 6.89
N TYR A 113 -7.69 -19.80 5.93
CA TYR A 113 -8.20 -20.52 4.76
C TYR A 113 -8.45 -22.01 5.06
N PHE A 114 -7.70 -22.59 6.01
CA PHE A 114 -7.80 -24.01 6.37
C PHE A 114 -8.78 -24.30 7.51
N ILE A 115 -9.14 -23.30 8.31
CA ILE A 115 -10.17 -23.37 9.37
C ILE A 115 -11.52 -23.02 8.76
#